data_AF-A0A7J4K6R9-F1
#
_entry.id   AF-A0A7J4K6R9-F1
#
_cell.length_a   1.000
_cell.length_b   1.000
_cell.length_c   1.000
_cell.angle_alpha   90.00
_cell.angle_beta   90.00
_cell.angle_gamma   90.00
#
_symmetry.space_group_name_H-M   'P 1'
#
loop_
_entity.id
_entity.type
_entity.pdbx_description
1 polymer ?
#
loop_
_entity_poly.entity_id
_entity_poly.type
_entity_poly.pdbx_seq_one_letter_code
_entity_poly.pdbx_strand_id
1 'polypeptide(L)'
;MNATKNKISNYRFKLEQANYHFSNMKKNVNPLKREFAFELCAFVESARNVTLAMQKELAKVKGFDEWYTIKVKEMQGDELFRFFNEKRVKVVHHGDIGYEGHSFYVKGKFSADHDKIIIVAGVKMVYENNSIIIKVVTSEGEEYNLETVESVVTPIFKNLNNRHVTEGCAEYLHNLDVLVREAERNFPKF
;
A
#
# COMPACT_ATOMS: atom_id res chain seq x y z
N MET A 1 -15.07 -35.64 -24.68
CA MET A 1 -15.27 -34.26 -24.20
C MET A 1 -13.97 -33.79 -23.57
N ASN A 2 -13.17 -33.01 -24.31
CA ASN A 2 -11.94 -32.44 -23.76
C ASN A 2 -12.33 -31.24 -22.90
N ALA A 3 -12.23 -31.39 -21.58
CA ALA A 3 -12.22 -30.25 -20.68
C ALA A 3 -10.95 -29.45 -20.99
N THR A 4 -11.08 -28.39 -21.79
CA THR A 4 -10.06 -27.35 -21.91
C THR A 4 -9.91 -26.77 -20.51
N LYS A 5 -8.95 -27.28 -19.72
CA LYS A 5 -8.54 -26.63 -18.48
C LYS A 5 -8.23 -25.19 -18.84
N ASN A 6 -9.00 -24.23 -18.31
CA ASN A 6 -8.71 -22.80 -18.40
C ASN A 6 -7.27 -22.59 -17.91
N LYS A 7 -6.33 -22.53 -18.85
CA LYS A 7 -4.92 -22.40 -18.55
C LYS A 7 -4.67 -20.92 -18.31
N ILE A 8 -4.70 -20.53 -17.05
CA ILE A 8 -4.27 -19.21 -16.59
C ILE A 8 -2.83 -18.94 -17.03
N SER A 9 -2.55 -17.74 -17.51
CA SER A 9 -1.18 -17.31 -17.80
C SER A 9 -0.38 -17.21 -16.49
N ASN A 10 0.94 -17.41 -16.53
CA ASN A 10 1.74 -17.32 -15.31
C ASN A 10 1.74 -15.89 -14.76
N TYR A 11 1.72 -14.87 -15.62
CA TYR A 11 1.65 -13.48 -15.17
C TYR A 11 0.30 -13.13 -14.51
N ARG A 12 -0.82 -13.73 -14.94
CA ARG A 12 -2.11 -13.65 -14.23
C ARG A 12 -2.05 -14.37 -12.89
N PHE A 13 -1.46 -15.57 -12.85
CA PHE A 13 -1.23 -16.29 -11.59
C PHE A 13 -0.37 -15.47 -10.60
N LYS A 14 0.67 -14.78 -11.06
CA LYS A 14 1.48 -13.88 -10.21
C LYS A 14 0.69 -12.68 -9.69
N LEU A 15 -0.22 -12.14 -10.49
CA LEU A 15 -1.11 -11.07 -10.04
C LEU A 15 -2.06 -11.57 -8.95
N GLU A 16 -2.61 -12.78 -9.09
CA GLU A 16 -3.44 -13.42 -8.07
C GLU A 16 -2.67 -13.69 -6.78
N GLN A 17 -1.40 -14.12 -6.87
CA GLN A 17 -0.51 -14.25 -5.72
C GLN A 17 -0.31 -12.91 -5.00
N ALA A 18 -0.04 -11.82 -5.74
CA ALA A 18 0.07 -10.50 -5.16
C ALA A 18 -1.24 -10.09 -4.45
N ASN A 19 -2.39 -10.30 -5.09
CA ASN A 19 -3.70 -10.01 -4.49
C ASN A 19 -3.98 -10.85 -3.22
N TYR A 20 -3.53 -12.10 -3.18
CA TYR A 20 -3.63 -12.96 -2.01
C TYR A 20 -2.88 -12.36 -0.81
N HIS A 21 -1.62 -12.00 -0.99
CA HIS A 21 -0.79 -11.37 0.06
C HIS A 21 -1.36 -10.02 0.50
N PHE A 22 -1.83 -9.20 -0.45
CA PHE A 22 -2.52 -7.95 -0.15
C PHE A 22 -3.77 -8.17 0.72
N SER A 23 -4.56 -9.21 0.41
CA SER A 23 -5.77 -9.55 1.17
C SER A 23 -5.45 -10.02 2.58
N ASN A 24 -4.36 -10.76 2.79
CA ASN A 24 -3.90 -11.17 4.12
C ASN A 24 -3.34 -9.99 4.92
N MET A 25 -2.59 -9.09 4.28
CA MET A 25 -2.11 -7.86 4.91
C MET A 25 -3.28 -7.02 5.47
N LYS A 26 -4.39 -6.91 4.72
CA LYS A 26 -5.61 -6.22 5.18
C LYS A 26 -6.31 -6.90 6.37
N LYS A 27 -6.17 -8.22 6.53
CA LYS A 27 -6.70 -8.94 7.70
C LYS A 27 -5.83 -8.73 8.94
N ASN A 28 -4.53 -8.53 8.74
CA ASN A 28 -3.53 -8.35 9.78
C ASN A 28 -3.01 -6.90 9.84
N VAL A 29 -3.92 -5.93 9.91
CA VAL A 29 -3.62 -4.48 9.81
C VAL A 29 -2.72 -3.92 10.92
N ASN A 30 -2.39 -4.68 11.96
CA ASN A 30 -1.49 -4.17 12.99
C ASN A 30 -0.04 -4.15 12.43
N PRO A 31 0.53 -2.98 12.12
CA PRO A 31 1.86 -2.90 11.52
C PRO A 31 2.97 -3.26 12.50
N LEU A 32 2.68 -3.36 13.80
CA LEU A 32 3.64 -3.81 14.82
C LEU A 32 3.81 -5.34 14.83
N LYS A 33 2.95 -6.07 14.11
CA LYS A 33 3.04 -7.53 13.97
C LYS A 33 3.96 -7.90 12.81
N ARG A 34 4.83 -8.90 13.03
CA ARG A 34 5.77 -9.38 11.99
C ARG A 34 5.03 -9.93 10.77
N GLU A 35 3.84 -10.47 10.98
CA GLU A 35 2.95 -10.99 9.94
C GLU A 35 2.58 -9.91 8.91
N PHE A 36 2.38 -8.66 9.35
CA PHE A 36 2.14 -7.54 8.42
C PHE A 36 3.36 -7.32 7.50
N ALA A 37 4.56 -7.34 8.09
CA ALA A 37 5.79 -7.16 7.33
C ALA A 37 6.03 -8.33 6.35
N PHE A 38 5.78 -9.57 6.77
CA PHE A 38 5.89 -10.75 5.90
C PHE A 38 4.95 -10.66 4.72
N GLU A 39 3.68 -10.30 4.95
CA GLU A 39 2.71 -10.16 3.86
C GLU A 39 3.03 -9.00 2.93
N LEU A 40 3.54 -7.87 3.44
CA LEU A 40 3.98 -6.77 2.59
C LEU A 40 5.21 -7.13 1.75
N CYS A 41 6.20 -7.83 2.31
CA CYS A 41 7.33 -8.35 1.54
C CYS A 41 6.87 -9.31 0.44
N ALA A 42 6.04 -10.29 0.79
CA ALA A 42 5.51 -11.29 -0.15
C ALA A 42 4.63 -10.65 -1.25
N PHE A 43 3.88 -9.59 -0.91
CA PHE A 43 3.16 -8.76 -1.87
C PHE A 43 4.11 -8.13 -2.87
N VAL A 44 5.14 -7.40 -2.41
CA VAL A 44 6.09 -6.70 -3.29
C VAL A 44 6.83 -7.68 -4.21
N GLU A 45 7.24 -8.84 -3.69
CA GLU A 45 7.88 -9.90 -4.47
C GLU A 45 6.95 -10.49 -5.53
N SER A 46 5.71 -10.80 -5.17
CA SER A 46 4.73 -11.36 -6.10
C SER A 46 4.35 -10.36 -7.18
N ALA A 47 4.14 -9.10 -6.81
CA ALA A 47 3.78 -8.02 -7.73
C ALA A 47 4.89 -7.75 -8.75
N ARG A 48 6.17 -7.81 -8.35
CA ARG A 48 7.32 -7.79 -9.29
C ARG A 48 7.23 -8.90 -10.33
N ASN A 49 6.89 -10.10 -9.88
CA ASN A 49 6.95 -11.28 -10.73
C ASN A 49 5.91 -11.25 -11.85
N VAL A 50 4.89 -10.39 -11.78
CA VAL A 50 3.90 -10.19 -12.84
C VAL A 50 4.57 -9.77 -14.16
N THR A 51 5.36 -8.70 -14.15
CA THR A 51 6.01 -8.20 -15.38
C THR A 51 7.10 -9.13 -15.89
N LEU A 52 7.85 -9.76 -14.99
CA LEU A 52 8.87 -10.75 -15.37
C LEU A 52 8.26 -12.00 -16.01
N ALA A 53 7.17 -12.52 -15.44
CA ALA A 53 6.43 -13.63 -16.02
C ALA A 53 5.83 -13.23 -17.38
N MET A 54 5.29 -12.02 -17.49
CA MET A 54 4.72 -11.51 -18.73
C MET A 54 5.75 -11.44 -19.85
N GLN A 55 6.90 -10.82 -19.60
CA GLN A 55 8.01 -10.76 -20.55
C GLN A 55 8.46 -12.17 -20.97
N LYS A 56 8.66 -13.07 -20.00
CA LYS A 56 9.11 -14.44 -20.29
C LYS A 56 8.10 -15.21 -21.15
N GLU A 57 6.82 -15.10 -20.85
CA GLU A 57 5.77 -15.84 -21.57
C GLU A 57 5.46 -15.26 -22.95
N LEU A 58 5.59 -13.94 -23.12
CA LEU A 58 5.22 -13.24 -24.34
C LEU A 58 6.42 -12.85 -25.22
N ALA A 59 7.67 -13.08 -24.80
CA ALA A 59 8.90 -12.74 -25.53
C ALA A 59 8.97 -13.21 -27.01
N LYS A 60 8.22 -14.25 -27.37
CA LYS A 60 8.18 -14.78 -28.76
C LYS A 60 6.90 -14.42 -29.52
N VAL A 61 6.01 -13.62 -28.93
CA VAL A 61 4.76 -13.19 -29.54
C VAL A 61 5.03 -11.93 -30.35
N LYS A 62 4.71 -11.96 -31.65
CA LYS A 62 4.92 -10.83 -32.55
C LYS A 62 4.21 -9.58 -32.03
N GLY A 63 4.90 -8.44 -32.03
CA GLY A 63 4.35 -7.16 -31.56
C GLY A 63 4.44 -6.93 -30.05
N PHE A 64 4.83 -7.95 -29.26
CA PHE A 64 4.93 -7.82 -27.81
C PHE A 64 6.07 -6.89 -27.40
N ASP A 65 7.26 -7.05 -27.98
CA ASP A 65 8.43 -6.25 -27.60
C ASP A 65 8.21 -4.76 -27.87
N GLU A 66 7.58 -4.41 -29.00
CA GLU A 66 7.24 -3.03 -29.35
C GLU A 66 6.21 -2.45 -28.36
N TRP A 67 5.13 -3.19 -28.08
CA TRP A 67 4.11 -2.76 -27.12
C TRP A 67 4.70 -2.62 -25.71
N TYR A 68 5.49 -3.60 -25.27
CA TYR A 68 6.04 -3.64 -23.93
C TYR A 68 7.08 -2.54 -23.72
N THR A 69 7.85 -2.19 -24.75
CA THR A 69 8.77 -1.04 -24.74
C THR A 69 8.03 0.27 -24.46
N ILE A 70 6.83 0.45 -25.03
CA ILE A 70 5.98 1.62 -24.72
C ILE A 70 5.52 1.57 -23.26
N LYS A 71 5.06 0.41 -22.79
CA LYS A 71 4.63 0.22 -21.39
C LYS A 71 5.74 0.46 -20.38
N VAL A 72 6.98 0.09 -20.68
CA VAL A 72 8.13 0.40 -19.82
C VAL A 72 8.30 1.91 -19.66
N LYS A 73 8.13 2.70 -20.71
CA LYS A 73 8.22 4.17 -20.62
C LYS A 73 7.07 4.76 -19.78
N GLU A 74 5.85 4.26 -19.97
CA GLU A 74 4.70 4.65 -19.14
C GLU A 74 4.96 4.35 -17.66
N MET A 75 5.39 3.12 -17.33
CA MET A 75 5.72 2.71 -15.96
C MET A 75 6.90 3.51 -15.37
N GLN A 76 7.89 3.91 -16.18
CA GLN A 76 8.98 4.76 -15.71
C GLN A 76 8.51 6.18 -15.37
N GLY A 77 7.49 6.68 -16.07
CA GLY A 77 6.85 7.96 -15.77
C GLY A 77 5.99 7.95 -14.51
N ASP A 78 5.46 6.78 -14.13
CA ASP A 78 4.57 6.61 -12.99
C ASP A 78 5.32 6.48 -11.64
N GLU A 79 4.89 7.27 -10.65
CA GLU A 79 5.52 7.33 -9.32
C GLU A 79 5.40 6.01 -8.55
N LEU A 80 4.25 5.34 -8.63
CA LEU A 80 4.02 4.08 -7.92
C LEU A 80 4.88 2.96 -8.52
N PHE A 81 4.93 2.84 -9.84
CA PHE A 81 5.76 1.85 -10.50
C PHE A 81 7.24 2.04 -10.17
N ARG A 82 7.74 3.29 -10.18
CA ARG A 82 9.12 3.57 -9.74
C ARG A 82 9.34 3.16 -8.28
N PHE A 83 8.46 3.60 -7.39
CA PHE A 83 8.55 3.32 -5.96
C PHE A 83 8.62 1.80 -5.69
N PHE A 84 7.68 1.02 -6.22
CA PHE A 84 7.67 -0.43 -6.01
C PHE A 84 8.84 -1.13 -6.72
N ASN A 85 9.33 -0.61 -7.85
CA ASN A 85 10.53 -1.11 -8.52
C ASN A 85 11.83 -0.84 -7.74
N GLU A 86 11.89 0.22 -6.95
CA GLU A 86 13.01 0.51 -6.05
C GLU A 86 12.93 -0.33 -4.77
N LYS A 87 11.74 -0.42 -4.15
CA LYS A 87 11.52 -1.24 -2.95
C LYS A 87 11.84 -2.70 -3.20
N ARG A 88 11.55 -3.19 -4.40
CA ARG A 88 11.98 -4.49 -4.91
C ARG A 88 13.48 -4.78 -4.73
N VAL A 89 14.36 -3.79 -4.93
CA VAL A 89 15.81 -3.96 -4.73
C VAL A 89 16.11 -4.03 -3.24
N LYS A 90 15.50 -3.17 -2.44
CA LYS A 90 15.74 -3.12 -0.99
C LYS A 90 15.26 -4.38 -0.26
N VAL A 91 14.06 -4.89 -0.56
CA VAL A 91 13.51 -6.11 0.07
C VAL A 91 14.38 -7.33 -0.18
N VAL A 92 14.80 -7.53 -1.43
CA VAL A 92 15.63 -8.68 -1.84
C VAL A 92 17.04 -8.62 -1.24
N HIS A 93 17.59 -7.42 -0.99
CA HIS A 93 18.95 -7.25 -0.49
C HIS A 93 19.07 -7.00 1.02
N HIS A 94 18.04 -6.47 1.68
CA HIS A 94 18.11 -6.00 3.07
C HIS A 94 17.01 -6.57 3.98
N GLY A 95 16.01 -7.29 3.44
CA GLY A 95 14.94 -7.91 4.23
C GLY A 95 13.97 -6.92 4.90
N ASP A 96 14.08 -5.62 4.60
CA ASP A 96 13.23 -4.57 5.15
C ASP A 96 12.59 -3.75 4.01
N ILE A 97 11.27 -3.63 4.10
CA ILE A 97 10.37 -2.90 3.19
C ILE A 97 10.39 -1.40 3.48
N GLY A 98 10.90 -0.97 4.63
CA GLY A 98 11.03 0.44 5.00
C GLY A 98 9.71 1.18 4.93
N TYR A 99 8.65 0.65 5.56
CA TYR A 99 7.56 1.51 6.01
C TYR A 99 8.09 2.29 7.22
N GLU A 100 8.77 3.39 6.92
CA GLU A 100 9.63 4.11 7.86
C GLU A 100 8.83 4.97 8.87
N GLY A 101 7.51 4.79 8.95
CA GLY A 101 6.65 5.61 9.78
C GLY A 101 5.36 4.92 10.20
N HIS A 102 4.90 5.35 11.35
CA HIS A 102 3.53 5.15 11.82
C HIS A 102 2.86 6.51 11.83
N SER A 103 1.74 6.66 11.15
CA SER A 103 0.85 7.78 11.44
C SER A 103 -0.02 7.38 12.63
N PHE A 104 -0.07 8.25 13.63
CA PHE A 104 -0.98 8.10 14.77
C PHE A 104 -2.16 9.01 14.53
N TYR A 105 -3.36 8.45 14.49
CA TYR A 105 -4.58 9.20 14.61
C TYR A 105 -5.12 9.00 16.01
N VAL A 106 -5.54 10.08 16.64
CA VAL A 106 -6.19 10.03 17.94
C VAL A 106 -7.64 10.41 17.77
N LYS A 107 -8.49 9.45 18.10
CA LYS A 107 -9.91 9.67 18.29
C LYS A 107 -10.13 9.81 19.78
N GLY A 108 -10.72 10.93 20.20
CA GLY A 108 -11.09 11.10 21.58
C GLY A 108 -12.33 11.93 21.76
N LYS A 109 -12.88 11.84 22.97
CA LYS A 109 -13.99 12.63 23.45
C LYS A 109 -13.45 13.59 24.49
N PHE A 110 -14.02 14.78 24.53
CA PHE A 110 -13.86 15.70 25.62
C PHE A 110 -15.27 16.12 26.05
N SER A 111 -15.50 16.19 27.36
CA SER A 111 -16.74 16.71 27.91
C SER A 111 -16.61 18.21 28.14
N ALA A 112 -17.67 18.92 27.82
CA ALA A 112 -17.79 20.36 27.99
C ALA A 112 -19.17 20.68 28.54
N ASP A 113 -19.24 21.59 29.51
CA ASP A 113 -20.50 22.00 30.10
C ASP A 113 -21.43 22.60 29.02
N HIS A 114 -22.70 22.19 29.02
CA HIS A 114 -23.64 22.44 27.91
C HIS A 114 -24.08 23.91 27.77
N ASP A 115 -23.66 24.78 28.69
CA ASP A 115 -24.02 26.20 28.69
C ASP A 115 -23.07 27.08 27.86
N LYS A 116 -22.04 26.50 27.24
CA LYS A 116 -21.06 27.24 26.42
C LYS A 116 -20.76 26.56 25.09
N ILE A 117 -20.71 27.36 24.01
CA ILE A 117 -20.18 26.92 22.72
C ILE A 117 -18.65 26.87 22.84
N ILE A 118 -18.06 25.70 22.66
CA ILE A 118 -16.60 25.55 22.58
C ILE A 118 -16.17 25.57 21.12
N ILE A 119 -15.33 26.54 20.76
CA ILE A 119 -14.67 26.59 19.46
C ILE A 119 -13.28 25.98 19.60
N VAL A 120 -13.04 24.88 18.90
CA VAL A 120 -11.72 24.24 18.83
C VAL A 120 -10.85 25.01 17.85
N ALA A 121 -9.74 25.56 18.34
CA ALA A 121 -8.75 26.28 17.53
C ALA A 121 -7.58 25.39 17.10
N GLY A 122 -7.31 24.31 17.83
CA GLY A 122 -6.25 23.38 17.44
C GLY A 122 -6.16 22.14 18.32
N VAL A 123 -5.24 21.26 17.94
CA VAL A 123 -4.87 20.06 18.69
C VAL A 123 -3.38 20.14 18.99
N LYS A 124 -3.02 19.97 20.26
CA LYS A 124 -1.64 19.98 20.73
C LYS A 124 -1.24 18.57 21.14
N MET A 125 -0.14 18.08 20.58
CA MET A 125 0.51 16.85 21.01
C MET A 125 1.71 17.19 21.89
N VAL A 126 1.77 16.59 23.07
CA VAL A 126 2.87 16.74 24.02
C VAL A 126 3.47 15.37 24.28
N TYR A 127 4.79 15.25 24.17
CA TYR A 127 5.51 14.03 24.49
C TYR A 127 6.05 14.13 25.92
N GLU A 128 5.49 13.35 26.85
CA GLU A 128 5.87 13.34 28.26
C GLU A 128 6.03 11.90 28.74
N ASN A 129 7.11 11.60 29.47
CA ASN A 129 7.34 10.28 30.08
C ASN A 129 7.12 9.09 29.12
N ASN A 130 7.68 9.19 27.91
CA ASN A 130 7.56 8.16 26.87
C ASN A 130 6.13 7.88 26.40
N SER A 131 5.21 8.82 26.64
CA SER A 131 3.78 8.75 26.30
C SER A 131 3.36 10.01 25.53
N ILE A 132 2.40 9.86 24.63
CA ILE A 132 1.82 10.99 23.87
C ILE A 132 0.56 11.44 24.62
N ILE A 133 0.57 12.68 25.11
CA ILE A 133 -0.60 13.36 25.65
C ILE A 133 -1.18 14.24 24.55
N ILE A 134 -2.48 14.13 24.29
CA ILE A 134 -3.16 14.96 23.31
C ILE A 134 -4.17 15.86 24.01
N LYS A 135 -4.06 17.15 23.69
CA LYS A 135 -4.91 18.20 24.22
C LYS A 135 -5.65 18.92 23.10
N VAL A 136 -6.91 19.23 23.34
CA VAL A 136 -7.70 20.13 22.52
C VAL A 136 -7.45 21.56 23.02
N VAL A 137 -7.14 22.47 22.11
CA VAL A 137 -6.94 23.89 22.42
C VAL A 137 -8.13 24.67 21.88
N THR A 138 -8.81 25.43 22.73
CA THR A 138 -9.93 26.28 22.33
C THR A 138 -9.45 27.61 21.76
N SER A 139 -10.33 28.34 21.06
CA SER A 139 -10.04 29.71 20.60
C SER A 139 -9.79 30.69 21.76
N GLU A 140 -10.26 30.36 22.95
CA GLU A 140 -10.03 31.13 24.19
C GLU A 140 -8.70 30.76 24.85
N GLY A 141 -7.97 29.77 24.31
CA GLY A 141 -6.66 29.34 24.80
C GLY A 141 -6.73 28.29 25.92
N GLU A 142 -7.92 27.76 26.24
CA GLU A 142 -8.08 26.69 27.23
C GLU A 142 -7.61 25.34 26.66
N GLU A 143 -6.96 24.53 27.49
CA GLU A 143 -6.46 23.20 27.11
C GLU A 143 -7.27 22.10 27.81
N TYR A 144 -7.86 21.19 27.03
CA TYR A 144 -8.60 20.03 27.54
C TYR A 144 -7.91 18.72 27.17
N ASN A 145 -7.71 17.84 28.16
CA ASN A 145 -7.23 16.48 27.90
C ASN A 145 -8.34 15.66 27.23
N LEU A 146 -7.99 14.82 26.26
CA LEU A 146 -8.92 13.84 25.70
C LEU A 146 -9.13 12.68 26.69
N GLU A 147 -10.39 12.39 27.03
CA GLU A 147 -10.78 11.37 28.03
C GLU A 147 -10.51 9.94 27.56
N THR A 148 -10.47 9.73 26.25
CA THR A 148 -10.13 8.44 25.64
C THR A 148 -9.28 8.71 24.43
N VAL A 149 -8.10 8.08 24.37
CA VAL A 149 -7.19 8.18 23.24
C VAL A 149 -7.05 6.77 22.69
N GLU A 150 -7.80 6.45 21.63
CA GLU A 150 -7.47 5.28 20.83
C GLU A 150 -6.36 5.69 19.85
N SER A 151 -5.16 5.11 20.04
CA SER A 151 -4.07 5.28 19.09
C SER A 151 -4.20 4.23 17.99
N VAL A 152 -4.54 4.65 16.78
CA VAL A 152 -4.47 3.77 15.60
C VAL A 152 -3.09 3.96 14.97
N VAL A 153 -2.30 2.89 15.01
CA VAL A 153 -1.00 2.84 14.34
C VAL A 153 -1.22 2.44 12.89
N THR A 154 -1.03 3.40 11.99
CA THR A 154 -1.24 3.18 10.57
C THR A 154 0.11 3.16 9.83
N PRO A 155 0.42 2.10 9.06
CA PRO A 155 1.66 2.02 8.31
C PRO A 155 1.63 2.97 7.10
N ILE A 156 2.69 3.77 6.94
CA ILE A 156 2.85 4.70 5.81
C ILE A 156 4.14 4.47 5.03
N PHE A 157 4.09 4.75 3.74
CA PHE A 157 5.27 4.88 2.88
C PHE A 157 5.76 6.33 2.90
N LYS A 158 6.75 6.64 3.76
CA LYS A 158 7.34 7.99 3.84
C LYS A 158 7.81 8.52 2.48
N ASN A 159 8.51 7.67 1.72
CA ASN A 159 9.06 8.00 0.40
C ASN A 159 8.04 7.96 -0.74
N LEU A 160 6.74 7.93 -0.40
CA LEU A 160 5.62 8.02 -1.33
C LEU A 160 4.59 8.98 -0.75
N ASN A 161 5.00 10.22 -0.45
CA ASN A 161 4.15 11.29 0.07
C ASN A 161 3.33 10.89 1.32
N ASN A 162 3.94 10.11 2.23
CA ASN A 162 3.29 9.56 3.42
C ASN A 162 2.01 8.75 3.12
N ARG A 163 1.90 8.16 1.93
CA ARG A 163 0.75 7.36 1.52
C ARG A 163 0.56 6.16 2.44
N HIS A 164 -0.69 5.84 2.76
CA HIS A 164 -1.03 4.65 3.53
C HIS A 164 -0.56 3.39 2.77
N VAL A 165 0.09 2.46 3.47
CA VAL A 165 0.70 1.27 2.83
C VAL A 165 -0.34 0.49 2.03
N THR A 166 -1.50 0.20 2.61
CA THR A 166 -2.54 -0.57 1.91
C THR A 166 -3.15 0.19 0.73
N GLU A 167 -3.20 1.52 0.75
CA GLU A 167 -3.69 2.32 -0.39
C GLU A 167 -2.69 2.28 -1.54
N GLY A 168 -1.40 2.50 -1.25
CA GLY A 168 -0.34 2.38 -2.25
C GLY A 168 -0.26 0.99 -2.87
N CYS A 169 -0.40 -0.07 -2.06
CA CYS A 169 -0.46 -1.44 -2.55
C CYS A 169 -1.71 -1.71 -3.40
N ALA A 170 -2.89 -1.18 -3.01
CA ALA A 170 -4.12 -1.36 -3.78
C ALA A 170 -4.05 -0.72 -5.16
N GLU A 171 -3.56 0.51 -5.23
CA GLU A 171 -3.42 1.26 -6.49
C GLU A 171 -2.37 0.61 -7.40
N TYR A 172 -1.24 0.18 -6.85
CA TYR A 172 -0.24 -0.54 -7.62
C TYR A 172 -0.77 -1.88 -8.15
N LEU A 173 -1.53 -2.63 -7.35
CA LEU A 173 -2.17 -3.86 -7.77
C LEU A 173 -3.19 -3.62 -8.89
N HIS A 174 -3.96 -2.54 -8.80
CA HIS A 174 -4.87 -2.11 -9.87
C HIS A 174 -4.12 -1.82 -11.16
N ASN A 175 -3.03 -1.06 -11.10
CA ASN A 175 -2.22 -0.74 -12.27
C ASN A 175 -1.61 -1.98 -12.92
N LEU A 176 -1.20 -2.97 -12.12
CA LEU A 176 -0.75 -4.27 -12.63
C LEU A 176 -1.89 -5.05 -13.29
N ASP A 177 -3.10 -5.05 -12.73
CA ASP A 177 -4.26 -5.71 -13.35
C ASP A 177 -4.61 -5.08 -14.70
N VAL A 178 -4.58 -3.75 -14.80
CA VAL A 178 -4.76 -3.04 -16.08
C VAL A 178 -3.73 -3.51 -17.11
N LEU A 179 -2.44 -3.51 -16.74
CA LEU A 179 -1.35 -3.97 -17.62
C LEU A 179 -1.55 -5.43 -18.07
N VAL A 180 -1.95 -6.30 -17.15
CA VAL A 180 -2.22 -7.72 -17.43
C VAL A 180 -3.41 -7.88 -18.39
N ARG A 181 -4.51 -7.18 -18.16
CA ARG A 181 -5.68 -7.23 -19.06
C ARG A 181 -5.35 -6.70 -20.46
N GLU A 182 -4.56 -5.64 -20.55
CA GLU A 182 -4.10 -5.15 -21.85
C GLU A 182 -3.23 -6.17 -22.57
N ALA A 183 -2.32 -6.84 -21.86
CA ALA A 183 -1.49 -7.91 -22.42
C ALA A 183 -2.35 -9.08 -22.93
N GLU A 184 -3.33 -9.54 -22.13
CA GLU A 184 -4.24 -10.63 -22.52
C GLU A 184 -5.09 -10.27 -23.74
N ARG A 185 -5.56 -9.01 -23.81
CA ARG A 185 -6.35 -8.52 -24.94
C ARG A 185 -5.53 -8.42 -26.23
N ASN A 186 -4.30 -7.91 -26.13
CA ASN A 186 -3.46 -7.64 -27.29
C ASN A 186 -2.68 -8.88 -27.76
N PHE A 187 -2.39 -9.81 -26.85
CA PHE A 187 -1.58 -11.01 -27.09
C PHE A 187 -2.29 -12.26 -26.55
N PRO A 188 -3.49 -12.59 -27.07
CA PRO A 188 -4.21 -13.76 -26.63
C PRO A 188 -3.36 -15.01 -26.89
N LYS A 189 -2.95 -15.65 -25.80
CA LYS A 189 -2.48 -17.03 -25.83
C LYS A 189 -3.62 -17.83 -25.22
N PHE A 190 -4.22 -18.67 -26.05
CA PHE A 190 -5.47 -19.41 -25.86
C PHE A 190 -6.72 -18.59 -26.20
#